data_AF-A0A1B7THF5-F1
#
_entry.id   AF-A0A1B7THF5-F1
#
_cell.length_a   1.000
_cell.length_b   1.000
_cell.length_c   1.000
_cell.angle_alpha   90.00
_cell.angle_beta   90.00
_cell.angle_gamma   90.00
#
_symmetry.space_group_name_H-M   'P 1'
#
loop_
_entity.id
_entity.type
_entity.pdbx_description
1 polymer ?
#
loop_
_entity_poly.entity_id
_entity_poly.type
_entity_poly.pdbx_seq_one_letter_code
_entity_poly.pdbx_strand_id
1 'polypeptide(L)'
;YNEMKKKPRNIAIGVILNTKKDKILMIERSKKKGLIFPKGGCDSDEWPLAGISALRETWEESGVICKIEKKLFNKLDLNGYSLSKIDKNHSFSVYQMLVIEMKDNWPECEKRGNCRFWLTYKEAK
;
A
#
# COMPACT_ATOMS: atom_id res chain seq x y z
N TYR A 1 -35.55 -3.14 -4.54
CA TYR A 1 -35.23 -1.97 -5.37
C TYR A 1 -34.79 -0.87 -4.39
N ASN A 2 -33.53 -0.59 -4.11
CA ASN A 2 -32.33 -0.63 -4.93
C ASN A 2 -31.13 -1.11 -4.11
N GLU A 3 -30.29 -1.91 -4.77
CA GLU A 3 -28.92 -2.21 -4.35
C GLU A 3 -28.22 -0.89 -4.03
N MET A 4 -27.80 -0.70 -2.77
CA MET A 4 -26.77 0.27 -2.43
C MET A 4 -25.51 -0.16 -3.18
N LYS A 5 -25.32 0.34 -4.41
CA LYS A 5 -24.11 0.14 -5.19
C LYS A 5 -22.94 0.56 -4.30
N LYS A 6 -22.16 -0.42 -3.81
CA LYS A 6 -20.94 -0.17 -3.02
C LYS A 6 -20.12 0.87 -3.79
N LYS A 7 -19.94 2.06 -3.19
CA LYS A 7 -19.12 3.14 -3.75
C LYS A 7 -17.77 2.54 -4.12
N PRO A 8 -17.25 2.79 -5.34
CA PRO A 8 -15.97 2.25 -5.73
C PRO A 8 -14.90 2.71 -4.74
N ARG A 9 -14.12 1.75 -4.23
CA ARG A 9 -13.02 2.07 -3.31
C ARG A 9 -11.74 2.14 -4.10
N ASN A 10 -11.15 3.33 -4.14
CA ASN A 10 -9.81 3.52 -4.64
C ASN A 10 -8.84 3.08 -3.54
N ILE A 11 -7.89 2.22 -3.88
CA ILE A 11 -6.89 1.71 -2.95
C ILE A 11 -5.52 2.12 -3.45
N ALA A 12 -4.77 2.80 -2.59
CA ALA A 12 -3.38 3.15 -2.84
C ALA A 12 -2.46 2.10 -2.19
N ILE A 13 -1.46 1.63 -2.92
CA ILE A 13 -0.46 0.66 -2.45
C ILE A 13 0.93 1.27 -2.60
N GLY A 14 1.70 1.22 -1.52
CA GLY A 14 3.08 1.67 -1.47
C GLY A 14 4.09 0.54 -1.60
N VAL A 15 4.88 0.54 -2.67
CA VAL A 15 6.09 -0.31 -2.78
C VAL A 15 7.28 0.51 -2.31
N ILE A 16 7.69 0.32 -1.06
CA ILE A 16 8.78 1.09 -0.46
C ILE A 16 10.10 0.38 -0.70
N LEU A 17 11.02 1.08 -1.33
CA LEU A 17 12.39 0.65 -1.57
C LEU A 17 13.34 1.30 -0.56
N ASN A 18 14.38 0.56 -0.19
CA ASN A 18 15.50 1.14 0.52
C ASN A 18 16.32 2.06 -0.40
N THR A 19 17.24 2.85 0.18
CA THR A 19 18.09 3.79 -0.58
C THR A 19 18.90 3.13 -1.69
N LYS A 20 19.29 1.85 -1.53
CA LYS A 20 20.02 1.06 -2.53
C LYS A 20 19.12 0.36 -3.56
N LYS A 21 17.79 0.39 -3.38
CA LYS A 21 16.77 -0.25 -4.22
C LYS A 21 16.95 -1.77 -4.38
N ASP A 22 17.61 -2.43 -3.43
CA ASP A 22 17.81 -3.88 -3.38
C ASP A 22 16.86 -4.59 -2.42
N LYS A 23 16.23 -3.83 -1.51
CA LYS A 23 15.24 -4.33 -0.54
C LYS A 23 13.94 -3.55 -0.63
N ILE A 24 12.85 -4.27 -0.40
CA ILE A 24 11.51 -3.74 -0.25
C ILE A 24 11.04 -3.86 1.19
N LEU A 25 10.23 -2.90 1.65
CA LEU A 25 9.58 -2.99 2.95
C LEU A 25 8.21 -3.64 2.80
N MET A 26 7.98 -4.68 3.59
CA MET A 26 6.67 -5.28 3.79
C MET A 26 6.29 -5.21 5.26
N ILE A 27 4.99 -5.25 5.52
CA ILE A 27 4.44 -5.28 6.87
C ILE A 27 3.61 -6.54 7.10
N GLU A 28 3.55 -7.01 8.34
CA GLU A 28 2.65 -8.11 8.69
C GLU A 28 1.18 -7.68 8.63
N ARG A 29 0.31 -8.58 8.17
CA ARG A 29 -1.14 -8.38 8.18
C ARG A 29 -1.67 -8.45 9.61
N SER A 30 -2.52 -7.49 9.99
CA SER A 30 -3.08 -7.43 11.35
C SER A 30 -4.02 -8.58 11.75
N LYS A 31 -4.61 -9.32 10.80
CA LYS A 31 -5.66 -10.34 11.08
C LYS A 31 -5.29 -11.78 10.68
N LYS A 32 -4.22 -11.98 9.91
CA LYS A 32 -3.81 -13.28 9.39
C LYS A 32 -2.29 -13.30 9.27
N LYS A 33 -1.65 -14.46 9.37
CA LYS A 33 -0.22 -14.56 9.03
C LYS A 33 0.00 -14.20 7.56
N GLY A 34 1.06 -13.46 7.29
CA GLY A 34 1.48 -13.09 5.94
C GLY A 34 1.93 -11.63 5.86
N LEU A 35 2.78 -11.37 4.89
CA LEU A 35 3.37 -10.07 4.62
C LEU A 35 2.61 -9.38 3.50
N ILE A 36 2.40 -8.07 3.62
CA ILE A 36 1.76 -7.23 2.62
C ILE A 36 2.52 -5.92 2.46
N PHE A 37 2.32 -5.26 1.32
CA PHE A 37 2.69 -3.86 1.19
C PHE A 37 1.73 -2.97 1.97
N PRO A 38 2.22 -1.84 2.53
CA PRO A 38 1.36 -0.82 3.09
C PRO A 38 0.33 -0.36 2.07
N LYS A 39 -0.94 -0.31 2.50
CA LYS A 39 -2.05 -0.01 1.61
C LYS A 39 -3.21 0.64 2.36
N GLY A 40 -3.93 1.52 1.68
CA GLY A 40 -5.15 2.07 2.26
C GLY A 40 -6.10 2.69 1.26
N GLY A 41 -7.22 3.17 1.78
CA GLY A 41 -8.24 3.83 0.99
C GLY A 41 -7.76 5.20 0.53
N CYS A 42 -8.00 5.52 -0.73
CA CYS A 42 -7.97 6.88 -1.22
C CYS A 42 -9.39 7.41 -1.13
N ASP A 43 -9.60 8.38 -0.25
CA ASP A 43 -10.88 9.07 -0.13
C ASP A 43 -11.17 9.89 -1.39
N SER A 44 -12.45 10.26 -1.60
CA SER A 44 -12.86 10.97 -2.82
C SER A 44 -12.17 12.32 -2.99
N ASP A 45 -11.74 12.93 -1.89
CA ASP A 45 -11.15 14.26 -1.84
C ASP A 45 -9.65 14.22 -2.15
N GLU A 46 -9.04 13.02 -2.13
CA GLU A 46 -7.64 12.78 -2.49
C GLU A 46 -7.50 12.35 -3.96
N TRP A 47 -8.60 12.18 -4.71
CA TRP A 47 -8.56 11.86 -6.13
C TRP A 47 -8.32 13.13 -6.97
N PRO A 48 -7.46 13.10 -8.01
CA PRO A 48 -6.75 11.96 -8.60
C PRO A 48 -5.36 11.64 -7.98
N LEU A 49 -5.00 12.29 -6.88
CA LEU A 49 -3.68 12.22 -6.23
C LEU A 49 -3.57 11.06 -5.22
N ALA A 50 -3.93 9.83 -5.63
CA ALA A 50 -3.84 8.64 -4.76
C ALA A 50 -2.41 8.33 -4.24
N GLY A 51 -1.38 9.04 -4.72
CA GLY A 51 -0.04 9.00 -4.16
C GLY A 51 0.03 9.60 -2.75
N ILE A 52 -0.76 10.63 -2.46
CA ILE A 52 -0.84 11.25 -1.13
C ILE A 52 -1.37 10.21 -0.12
N SER A 53 -2.41 9.49 -0.49
CA SER A 53 -2.94 8.37 0.31
C SER A 53 -1.87 7.30 0.53
N ALA A 54 -1.09 6.94 -0.50
CA ALA A 54 0.01 5.96 -0.34
C ALA A 54 1.06 6.40 0.69
N LEU A 55 1.43 7.70 0.69
CA LEU A 55 2.37 8.27 1.66
C LEU A 55 1.80 8.26 3.07
N ARG A 56 0.56 8.74 3.24
CA ARG A 56 -0.13 8.77 4.53
C ARG A 56 -0.26 7.38 5.14
N GLU A 57 -0.73 6.41 4.37
CA GLU A 57 -0.91 5.02 4.80
C GLU A 57 0.44 4.34 5.11
N THR A 58 1.48 4.64 4.33
CA THR A 58 2.83 4.14 4.63
C THR A 58 3.33 4.68 5.97
N TRP A 59 3.13 5.97 6.23
CA TRP A 59 3.48 6.58 7.51
C TRP A 59 2.68 5.97 8.67
N GLU A 60 1.36 5.82 8.52
CA GLU A 60 0.47 5.28 9.55
C GLU A 60 0.76 3.80 9.85
N GLU A 61 0.85 2.94 8.82
CA GLU A 61 0.99 1.50 9.01
C GLU A 61 2.44 1.07 9.29
N SER A 62 3.42 1.80 8.75
CA SER A 62 4.83 1.39 8.81
C SER A 62 5.77 2.40 9.45
N GLY A 63 5.32 3.62 9.79
CA GLY A 63 6.16 4.66 10.39
C GLY A 63 7.34 5.09 9.51
N VAL A 64 7.21 4.88 8.19
CA VAL A 64 8.25 5.19 7.22
C VAL A 64 7.87 6.44 6.45
N ILE A 65 8.77 7.42 6.46
CA ILE A 65 8.68 8.60 5.63
C ILE A 65 9.36 8.28 4.31
N CYS A 66 8.64 8.47 3.21
CA CYS A 66 9.13 8.16 1.89
C CYS A 66 8.79 9.27 0.89
N LYS A 67 9.47 9.25 -0.25
CA LYS A 67 9.11 10.05 -1.43
C LYS A 67 8.59 9.15 -2.53
N ILE A 68 7.59 9.60 -3.26
CA ILE A 68 7.15 8.91 -4.48
C ILE A 68 8.20 9.13 -5.55
N GLU A 69 8.76 8.03 -6.09
CA GLU A 69 9.63 8.12 -7.25
C GLU A 69 8.84 8.03 -8.55
N LYS A 70 7.91 7.09 -8.62
CA LYS A 70 7.07 6.88 -9.81
C LYS A 70 5.79 6.14 -9.48
N LYS A 71 4.77 6.36 -10.31
CA LYS A 71 3.56 5.56 -10.34
C LYS A 71 3.79 4.32 -11.19
N LEU A 72 3.64 3.14 -10.60
CA LEU A 72 3.84 1.87 -11.31
C LEU A 72 2.58 1.48 -12.09
N PHE A 73 1.41 1.61 -11.48
CA PHE A 73 0.13 1.23 -12.07
C PHE A 73 -0.98 2.19 -11.63
N ASN A 74 -1.84 2.59 -12.57
CA ASN A 74 -2.94 3.54 -12.32
C ASN A 74 -4.27 2.84 -12.06
N LYS A 75 -4.42 1.66 -12.65
CA LYS A 75 -5.56 0.78 -12.50
C LYS A 75 -5.02 -0.60 -12.84
N LEU A 76 -5.05 -1.54 -11.90
CA LEU A 76 -5.03 -2.93 -12.32
C LEU A 76 -6.33 -3.13 -13.11
N ASP A 77 -6.29 -2.93 -14.42
CA ASP A 77 -7.30 -3.53 -15.30
C ASP A 77 -7.06 -5.02 -15.19
N LEU A 78 -7.83 -5.65 -14.30
CA LEU A 78 -7.83 -7.07 -13.97
C LEU A 78 -8.33 -7.94 -15.15
N ASN A 79 -8.12 -7.50 -16.39
CA ASN A 79 -8.55 -8.20 -17.61
C ASN A 79 -7.70 -9.43 -17.94
N GLY A 80 -6.82 -9.88 -17.03
CA GLY A 80 -5.95 -11.05 -17.26
C GLY A 80 -5.63 -11.88 -16.02
N TYR A 81 -5.67 -11.31 -14.81
CA TYR A 81 -5.60 -12.07 -13.58
C TYR A 81 -7.01 -12.28 -13.03
N SER A 82 -7.55 -13.48 -13.22
CA SER A 82 -8.82 -13.91 -12.63
C SER A 82 -8.68 -14.00 -11.11
N LEU A 83 -8.70 -12.84 -10.46
CA LEU A 83 -9.05 -12.70 -9.06
C LEU A 83 -10.57 -12.65 -9.02
N SER A 84 -11.21 -13.81 -9.20
CA SER A 84 -12.67 -14.04 -9.13
C SER A 84 -13.34 -13.61 -7.82
N LYS A 85 -12.60 -12.92 -6.94
CA LYS A 85 -13.02 -12.38 -5.63
C LYS A 85 -12.76 -10.89 -5.45
N ILE A 86 -12.13 -10.19 -6.41
CA ILE A 86 -12.06 -8.72 -6.36
C ILE A 86 -13.34 -8.19 -7.01
N ASP A 87 -14.25 -7.74 -6.16
CA ASP A 87 -15.45 -6.99 -6.52
C ASP A 87 -15.07 -5.88 -7.52
N LYS A 88 -15.71 -5.84 -8.70
CA LYS A 88 -15.39 -4.99 -9.89
C LYS A 88 -15.36 -3.48 -9.58
N ASN A 89 -15.67 -3.11 -8.35
CA ASN A 89 -15.74 -1.75 -7.84
C ASN A 89 -14.44 -1.27 -7.16
N HIS A 90 -13.33 -2.03 -7.17
CA HIS A 90 -12.07 -1.59 -6.58
C HIS A 90 -11.06 -1.18 -7.64
N SER A 91 -10.49 0.03 -7.52
CA SER A 91 -9.37 0.48 -8.35
C SER A 91 -8.10 0.52 -7.51
N PHE A 92 -7.02 -0.09 -7.99
CA PHE A 92 -5.73 -0.09 -7.31
C PHE A 92 -4.75 0.83 -8.03
N SER A 93 -4.16 1.76 -7.28
CA SER A 93 -3.03 2.57 -7.71
C SER A 93 -1.79 2.17 -6.93
N VAL A 94 -0.73 1.79 -7.65
CA VAL A 94 0.52 1.32 -7.06
C VAL A 94 1.61 2.33 -7.30
N TYR A 95 2.31 2.72 -6.24
CA TYR A 95 3.38 3.71 -6.28
C TYR A 95 4.69 3.10 -5.78
N GLN A 96 5.76 3.33 -6.54
CA GLN A 96 7.11 3.08 -6.07
C GLN A 96 7.56 4.27 -5.25
N MET A 97 8.02 4.00 -4.04
CA MET A 97 8.45 5.02 -3.09
C MET A 97 9.84 4.69 -2.57
N LEU A 98 10.65 5.71 -2.32
CA LEU A 98 11.97 5.57 -1.72
C LEU A 98 11.92 6.00 -0.27
N VAL A 99 12.43 5.16 0.64
CA VAL A 99 12.57 5.55 2.04
C VAL A 99 13.47 6.76 2.18
N ILE A 100 13.04 7.70 3.01
CA ILE A 100 13.83 8.85 3.46
C ILE A 100 14.24 8.61 4.90
N GLU A 101 13.28 8.25 5.75
CA GLU A 101 13.49 8.08 7.19
C GLU A 101 12.54 7.02 7.74
N MET A 102 12.97 6.29 8.77
CA MET A 102 12.10 5.43 9.59
C MET A 102 12.00 6.02 10.98
N LYS A 103 10.78 6.16 11.50
CA LYS A 103 10.56 6.66 12.86
C LYS A 103 10.29 5.50 13.83
N ASP A 104 10.79 5.68 15.04
CA ASP A 104 10.59 4.74 16.15
C ASP A 104 9.23 4.93 16.84
N ASN A 105 8.60 6.10 16.67
CA ASN A 105 7.25 6.38 17.14
C ASN A 105 6.35 6.81 15.97
N TRP A 106 5.23 6.13 15.78
CA TRP A 106 4.30 6.36 14.67
C TRP A 106 2.86 5.92 15.03
N PRO A 107 1.82 6.36 14.29
CA PRO A 107 0.43 6.23 14.71
C PRO A 107 -0.07 4.81 14.99
N GLU A 108 0.36 3.79 14.23
CA GLU A 108 -0.02 2.38 14.47
C GLU A 108 1.09 1.55 15.13
N CYS A 109 2.07 2.18 15.79
CA CYS A 109 3.19 1.46 16.40
C CYS A 109 2.75 0.41 17.43
N GLU A 110 1.71 0.65 18.22
CA GLU A 110 1.24 -0.36 19.18
C GLU A 110 0.54 -1.55 18.52
N LYS A 111 -0.05 -1.34 17.33
CA LYS A 111 -0.75 -2.39 16.57
C LYS A 111 0.20 -3.15 15.63
N ARG A 112 1.32 -2.54 15.24
CA ARG A 112 2.25 -3.04 14.19
C ARG A 112 3.73 -2.91 14.54
N GLY A 113 4.06 -2.67 15.80
CA GLY A 113 5.37 -2.18 16.30
C GLY A 113 6.59 -3.00 15.92
N ASN A 114 6.41 -4.30 15.68
CA ASN A 114 7.48 -5.23 15.34
C ASN A 114 7.25 -5.95 14.00
N CYS A 115 6.38 -5.40 13.16
CA CYS A 115 5.88 -6.08 11.97
C CYS A 115 6.46 -5.51 10.67
N ARG A 116 7.67 -4.91 10.68
CA ARG A 116 8.34 -4.34 9.51
C ARG A 116 9.44 -5.28 9.03
N PHE A 117 9.41 -5.67 7.76
CA PHE A 117 10.36 -6.61 7.18
C PHE A 117 10.99 -6.01 5.92
N TRP A 118 12.31 -5.81 5.97
CA TRP A 118 13.10 -5.48 4.79
C TRP A 118 13.52 -6.77 4.10
N LEU A 119 12.94 -7.01 2.93
CA LEU A 119 13.12 -8.24 2.17
C LEU A 119 13.79 -7.93 0.85
N THR A 120 14.69 -8.79 0.41
CA THR A 120 15.16 -8.77 -0.98
C THR A 120 14.06 -9.20 -1.93
N TYR A 121 14.18 -8.87 -3.21
CA TYR A 121 13.22 -9.30 -4.24
C TYR A 121 13.04 -10.83 -4.31
N LYS A 122 14.05 -11.60 -3.89
CA LYS A 122 13.99 -13.08 -3.85
C LYS A 122 13.17 -13.59 -2.66
N GLU A 123 13.25 -12.91 -1.51
CA GLU A 123 12.52 -13.26 -0.29
C GLU A 123 11.05 -12.82 -0.36
N ALA A 124 10.74 -11.80 -1.16
CA ALA A 124 9.39 -11.26 -1.32
C ALA A 124 8.54 -11.96 -2.41
N LYS A 125 8.92 -13.17 -2.81
CA LYS A 125 8.29 -13.91 -3.92
C LYS A 125 7.07 -14.72 -3.49
#